data_AF-A0A846Y1J2-F1
#
_entry.id   AF-A0A846Y1J2-F1
#
_cell.length_a   1.000
_cell.length_b   1.000
_cell.length_c   1.000
_cell.angle_alpha   90.00
_cell.angle_beta   90.00
_cell.angle_gamma   90.00
#
_symmetry.space_group_name_H-M   'P 1'
#
loop_
_entity.id
_entity.type
_entity.pdbx_description
1 polymer ?
#
loop_
_entity_poly.entity_id
_entity_poly.type
_entity_poly.pdbx_seq_one_letter_code
_entity_poly.pdbx_strand_id
1 'polypeptide(L)'
;MVRAPGAEEFVPHTSDLAQLRAAARGCQGCALHRRATRTVFGEGPEHARVVMIGEQPGDREDLTGHPFVGPAGTLLDRALTDAGIDRGAVYLTNAVKHFKFTERGKRRIHQRPGRTEIVACTPWLGAELRSIRPQLVVCLGAIAAQAVFGTDFRISRERGRVIVQGEHHALATVHPSAVLRSPDRAVAYDEFVGDLTVAAADLAETT
;
A
#
# COMPACT_ATOMS: atom_id res chain seq x y z
N MET A 1 -2.30 -27.93 3.35
CA MET A 1 -2.23 -26.48 3.08
C MET A 1 -3.25 -26.15 2.01
N VAL A 2 -4.19 -25.23 2.27
CA VAL A 2 -5.09 -24.73 1.22
C VAL A 2 -4.23 -23.91 0.25
N ARG A 3 -4.11 -24.37 -1.00
CA ARG A 3 -3.45 -23.62 -2.07
C ARG A 3 -4.29 -22.37 -2.31
N ALA A 4 -3.71 -21.18 -2.14
CA ALA A 4 -4.37 -19.96 -2.60
C ALA A 4 -4.36 -20.02 -4.14
N PRO A 5 -5.52 -19.95 -4.82
CA PRO A 5 -5.56 -20.01 -6.28
C PRO A 5 -4.82 -18.82 -6.92
N GLY A 6 -4.68 -17.71 -6.18
CA GLY A 6 -4.15 -16.46 -6.69
C GLY A 6 -5.29 -15.56 -7.21
N ALA A 7 -5.01 -14.27 -7.36
CA ALA A 7 -6.00 -13.30 -7.84
C ALA A 7 -6.08 -13.25 -9.37
N GLU A 8 -5.18 -13.90 -10.09
CA GLU A 8 -5.00 -13.79 -11.55
C GLU A 8 -6.31 -14.00 -12.32
N GLU A 9 -7.10 -15.02 -11.97
CA GLU A 9 -8.38 -15.33 -12.63
C GLU A 9 -9.47 -14.28 -12.35
N PHE A 10 -9.31 -13.49 -11.29
CA PHE A 10 -10.27 -12.46 -10.89
C PHE A 10 -9.94 -11.09 -11.48
N VAL A 11 -8.73 -10.90 -12.02
CA VAL A 11 -8.32 -9.63 -12.63
C VAL A 11 -8.82 -9.58 -14.08
N PRO A 12 -9.76 -8.68 -14.43
CA PRO A 12 -10.21 -8.56 -15.81
C PRO A 12 -9.10 -8.03 -16.72
N HIS A 13 -9.15 -8.38 -18.00
CA HIS A 13 -8.25 -7.87 -19.02
C HIS A 13 -8.62 -6.42 -19.40
N THR A 14 -8.30 -5.48 -18.52
CA THR A 14 -8.60 -4.05 -18.68
C THR A 14 -7.56 -3.21 -17.93
N SER A 15 -7.38 -1.97 -18.39
CA SER A 15 -6.61 -0.94 -17.68
C SER A 15 -7.52 0.12 -17.04
N ASP A 16 -8.84 -0.07 -17.07
CA ASP A 16 -9.81 0.81 -16.42
C ASP A 16 -9.86 0.54 -14.91
N LEU A 17 -9.48 1.53 -14.09
CA LEU A 17 -9.46 1.39 -12.63
C LEU A 17 -10.84 1.13 -12.04
N ALA A 18 -11.91 1.68 -12.62
CA ALA A 18 -13.26 1.46 -12.12
C ALA A 18 -13.69 0.00 -12.33
N GLN A 19 -13.36 -0.58 -13.50
CA GLN A 19 -13.60 -2.00 -13.78
C GLN A 19 -12.75 -2.91 -12.89
N LEU A 20 -11.47 -2.59 -12.70
CA LEU A 20 -10.59 -3.33 -11.79
C LEU A 20 -11.13 -3.29 -10.35
N ARG A 21 -11.53 -2.11 -9.86
CA ARG A 21 -12.12 -1.92 -8.53
C ARG A 21 -13.42 -2.70 -8.38
N ALA A 22 -14.28 -2.72 -9.40
CA ALA A 22 -15.54 -3.46 -9.38
C ALA A 22 -15.30 -4.98 -9.29
N ALA A 23 -14.40 -5.51 -10.12
CA ALA A 23 -14.05 -6.93 -10.14
C ALA A 23 -13.38 -7.39 -8.83
N ALA A 24 -12.53 -6.55 -8.23
CA ALA A 24 -11.83 -6.88 -6.99
C ALA A 24 -12.78 -7.22 -5.82
N ARG A 25 -14.00 -6.66 -5.81
CA ARG A 25 -15.04 -6.95 -4.80
C ARG A 25 -15.44 -8.43 -4.75
N GLY A 26 -15.31 -9.15 -5.86
CA GLY A 26 -15.61 -10.58 -5.98
C GLY A 26 -14.40 -11.49 -5.80
N CYS A 27 -13.20 -10.95 -5.51
CA CYS A 27 -11.97 -11.71 -5.48
C CYS A 27 -11.96 -12.75 -4.35
N GLN A 28 -11.69 -14.01 -4.70
CA GLN A 28 -11.51 -15.12 -3.75
C GLN A 28 -10.11 -15.75 -3.84
N GLY A 29 -9.15 -15.00 -4.39
CA GLY A 29 -7.80 -15.48 -4.68
C GLY A 29 -6.99 -15.96 -3.47
N CYS A 30 -7.39 -15.60 -2.25
CA CYS A 30 -6.84 -16.12 -1.00
C CYS A 30 -7.89 -16.15 0.12
N ALA A 31 -7.63 -16.84 1.22
CA ALA A 31 -8.60 -17.07 2.30
C ALA A 31 -9.07 -15.81 3.07
N LEU A 32 -8.42 -14.66 2.89
CA LEU A 32 -8.74 -13.44 3.64
C LEU A 32 -10.15 -12.91 3.35
N HIS A 33 -10.66 -13.14 2.13
CA HIS A 33 -12.01 -12.71 1.73
C HIS A 33 -13.12 -13.28 2.62
N ARG A 34 -12.86 -14.40 3.33
CA ARG A 34 -13.87 -15.10 4.15
C ARG A 34 -14.20 -14.37 5.44
N ARG A 35 -13.28 -13.54 5.94
CA ARG A 35 -13.41 -12.86 7.25
C ARG A 35 -13.41 -11.34 7.16
N ALA A 36 -12.73 -10.79 6.16
CA ALA A 36 -12.80 -9.37 5.86
C ALA A 36 -14.25 -8.95 5.57
N THR A 37 -14.62 -7.73 5.93
CA THR A 37 -15.98 -7.22 5.65
C THR A 37 -16.15 -6.96 4.16
N ARG A 38 -15.09 -6.46 3.51
CA ARG A 38 -15.07 -6.14 2.08
C ARG A 38 -13.63 -6.00 1.59
N THR A 39 -13.49 -5.99 0.28
CA THR A 39 -12.28 -5.55 -0.39
C THR A 39 -12.07 -4.05 -0.20
N VAL A 40 -10.85 -3.65 0.11
CA VAL A 40 -10.41 -2.25 0.08
C VAL A 40 -9.41 -2.12 -1.06
N PHE A 41 -9.88 -1.56 -2.16
CA PHE A 41 -9.08 -1.28 -3.34
C PHE A 41 -8.32 0.04 -3.19
N GLY A 42 -7.49 0.41 -4.16
CA GLY A 42 -6.83 1.71 -4.17
C GLY A 42 -7.74 2.87 -4.56
N GLU A 43 -7.35 4.07 -4.11
CA GLU A 43 -8.06 5.34 -4.32
C GLU A 43 -7.11 6.50 -4.62
N GLY A 44 -7.50 7.33 -5.59
CA GLY A 44 -6.76 8.49 -6.06
C GLY A 44 -7.01 8.75 -7.54
N PRO A 45 -6.27 9.68 -8.17
CA PRO A 45 -6.37 9.97 -9.60
C PRO A 45 -6.00 8.77 -10.46
N GLU A 46 -6.63 8.64 -11.63
CA GLU A 46 -6.32 7.57 -12.60
C GLU A 46 -4.94 7.73 -13.24
N HIS A 47 -4.39 8.95 -13.23
CA HIS A 47 -3.07 9.29 -13.74
C HIS A 47 -2.19 9.89 -12.64
N ALA A 48 -2.28 9.32 -11.43
CA ALA A 48 -1.49 9.76 -10.29
C ALA A 48 0.02 9.62 -10.57
N ARG A 49 0.78 10.68 -10.29
CA ARG A 49 2.24 10.68 -10.45
C ARG A 49 2.92 9.79 -9.42
N VAL A 50 2.32 9.69 -8.23
CA VAL A 50 2.78 8.83 -7.14
C VAL A 50 1.72 7.80 -6.80
N VAL A 51 2.16 6.55 -6.63
CA VAL A 51 1.39 5.50 -5.97
C VAL A 51 2.05 5.18 -4.64
N MET A 52 1.32 5.25 -3.53
CA MET A 52 1.80 4.80 -2.23
C MET A 52 1.11 3.50 -1.82
N ILE A 53 1.92 2.54 -1.36
CA ILE A 53 1.49 1.17 -1.10
C ILE A 53 1.70 0.87 0.38
N GLY A 54 0.63 0.55 1.11
CA GLY A 54 0.69 0.01 2.47
C GLY A 54 0.71 -1.52 2.53
N GLU A 55 0.64 -2.06 3.75
CA GLU A 55 0.64 -3.52 3.99
C GLU A 55 -0.69 -4.17 3.61
N GLN A 56 -1.76 -3.77 4.29
CA GLN A 56 -3.13 -4.26 4.12
C GLN A 56 -4.11 -3.26 4.75
N PRO A 57 -5.43 -3.39 4.54
CA PRO A 57 -6.42 -2.56 5.22
C PRO A 57 -6.41 -2.83 6.72
N GLY A 58 -6.65 -1.80 7.53
CA GLY A 58 -6.91 -1.93 8.95
C GLY A 58 -8.40 -2.10 9.27
N ASP A 59 -8.71 -2.02 10.56
CA ASP A 59 -10.07 -2.16 11.08
C ASP A 59 -11.04 -1.13 10.49
N ARG A 60 -10.64 0.15 10.43
CA ARG A 60 -11.50 1.21 9.89
C ARG A 60 -11.63 1.09 8.37
N GLU A 61 -10.54 0.85 7.68
CA GLU A 61 -10.49 0.67 6.23
C GLU A 61 -11.39 -0.48 5.78
N ASP A 62 -11.34 -1.63 6.48
CA ASP A 62 -12.19 -2.78 6.18
C ASP A 62 -13.69 -2.48 6.37
N LEU A 63 -14.06 -1.64 7.33
CA LEU A 63 -15.47 -1.27 7.54
C LEU A 63 -15.96 -0.24 6.51
N THR A 64 -15.11 0.73 6.17
CA THR A 64 -15.52 1.84 5.30
C THR A 64 -15.34 1.50 3.82
N GLY A 65 -14.34 0.69 3.47
CA GLY A 65 -13.96 0.38 2.09
C GLY A 65 -12.89 1.30 1.50
N HIS A 66 -12.35 2.23 2.29
CA HIS A 66 -11.40 3.25 1.85
C HIS A 66 -10.01 3.03 2.46
N PRO A 67 -8.92 3.13 1.70
CA PRO A 67 -7.56 2.93 2.22
C PRO A 67 -7.12 4.14 3.05
N PHE A 68 -6.30 3.89 4.10
CA PHE A 68 -5.70 4.93 4.94
C PHE A 68 -6.70 5.94 5.55
N VAL A 69 -7.83 5.47 6.09
CA VAL A 69 -8.78 6.33 6.82
C VAL A 69 -8.62 6.27 8.34
N GLY A 70 -7.74 5.40 8.83
CA GLY A 70 -7.39 5.28 10.24
C GLY A 70 -6.30 6.27 10.70
N PRO A 71 -5.84 6.14 11.96
CA PRO A 71 -4.80 7.02 12.52
C PRO A 71 -3.51 7.06 11.71
N ALA A 72 -3.13 5.94 11.09
CA ALA A 72 -1.96 5.85 10.21
C ALA A 72 -2.12 6.71 8.95
N GLY A 73 -3.34 6.78 8.40
CA GLY A 73 -3.65 7.64 7.25
C GLY A 73 -3.63 9.12 7.61
N THR A 74 -4.20 9.49 8.75
CA THR A 74 -4.11 10.89 9.24
C THR A 74 -2.66 11.34 9.44
N LEU A 75 -1.78 10.45 9.94
CA LEU A 75 -0.36 10.75 10.05
C LEU A 75 0.30 10.89 8.67
N LEU A 76 -0.07 10.03 7.71
CA LEU A 76 0.41 10.10 6.33
C LEU A 76 0.00 11.41 5.67
N ASP A 77 -1.25 11.83 5.77
CA ASP A 77 -1.73 13.09 5.16
C ASP A 77 -0.96 14.31 5.68
N ARG A 78 -0.66 14.33 6.98
CA ARG A 78 0.20 15.36 7.57
C ARG A 78 1.64 15.30 7.01
N ALA A 79 2.22 14.10 6.95
CA ALA A 79 3.58 13.92 6.45
C ALA A 79 3.72 14.28 4.96
N LEU A 80 2.70 14.02 4.15
CA LEU A 80 2.63 14.46 2.75
C LEU A 80 2.68 15.99 2.66
N THR A 81 1.91 16.67 3.50
CA THR A 81 1.90 18.13 3.57
C THR A 81 3.26 18.68 3.97
N ASP A 82 3.85 18.12 5.03
CA ASP A 82 5.15 18.55 5.55
C ASP A 82 6.30 18.27 4.56
N ALA A 83 6.18 17.23 3.72
CA ALA A 83 7.13 16.89 2.66
C ALA A 83 6.90 17.63 1.33
N GLY A 84 5.83 18.44 1.22
CA GLY A 84 5.49 19.15 -0.01
C GLY A 84 4.93 18.27 -1.13
N ILE A 85 4.38 17.09 -0.81
CA ILE A 85 3.70 16.21 -1.77
C ILE A 85 2.21 16.54 -1.78
N ASP A 86 1.68 16.97 -2.93
CA ASP A 86 0.26 17.20 -3.09
C ASP A 86 -0.53 15.88 -2.97
N ARG A 87 -1.37 15.78 -1.93
CA ARG A 87 -2.26 14.64 -1.71
C ARG A 87 -3.20 14.38 -2.88
N GLY A 88 -3.57 15.41 -3.63
CA GLY A 88 -4.40 15.33 -4.84
C GLY A 88 -3.73 14.59 -5.99
N ALA A 89 -2.40 14.47 -5.99
CA ALA A 89 -1.62 13.75 -7.00
C ALA A 89 -1.29 12.29 -6.60
N VAL A 90 -1.75 11.85 -5.43
CA VAL A 90 -1.39 10.56 -4.81
C VAL A 90 -2.51 9.53 -4.98
N TYR A 91 -2.16 8.36 -5.49
CA TYR A 91 -2.97 7.15 -5.41
C TYR A 91 -2.52 6.29 -4.24
N LEU A 92 -3.43 6.02 -3.29
CA LEU A 92 -3.16 5.19 -2.11
C LEU A 92 -3.74 3.80 -2.30
N THR A 93 -2.94 2.77 -2.02
CA THR A 93 -3.39 1.38 -2.06
C THR A 93 -2.61 0.50 -1.06
N ASN A 94 -2.90 -0.80 -1.02
CA ASN A 94 -2.20 -1.76 -0.18
C ASN A 94 -1.73 -2.98 -0.98
N ALA A 95 -0.66 -3.64 -0.55
CA ALA A 95 -0.17 -4.87 -1.18
C ALA A 95 -1.22 -6.00 -1.12
N VAL A 96 -2.00 -6.06 -0.03
CA VAL A 96 -3.13 -7.00 0.13
C VAL A 96 -4.43 -6.20 0.25
N LYS A 97 -5.53 -6.67 -0.37
CA LYS A 97 -6.81 -5.93 -0.47
C LYS A 97 -7.87 -6.29 0.58
N HIS A 98 -7.58 -7.24 1.47
CA HIS A 98 -8.51 -7.70 2.51
C HIS A 98 -7.82 -7.65 3.87
N PHE A 99 -8.55 -7.25 4.91
CA PHE A 99 -8.00 -7.16 6.26
C PHE A 99 -7.82 -8.54 6.88
N LYS A 100 -6.59 -8.89 7.24
CA LYS A 100 -6.30 -10.07 8.04
C LYS A 100 -6.29 -9.72 9.53
N PHE A 101 -7.14 -10.41 10.29
CA PHE A 101 -7.26 -10.22 11.72
C PHE A 101 -7.66 -11.49 12.48
N THR A 102 -7.47 -11.44 13.79
CA THR A 102 -8.04 -12.38 14.76
C THR A 102 -8.98 -11.64 15.69
N GLU A 103 -10.05 -12.29 16.15
CA GLU A 103 -10.99 -11.70 17.09
C GLU A 103 -10.60 -12.02 18.53
N ARG A 104 -10.68 -11.00 19.40
CA ARG A 104 -10.60 -11.17 20.85
C ARG A 104 -11.78 -10.43 21.48
N GLY A 105 -12.84 -11.17 21.78
CA GLY A 105 -14.13 -10.57 22.10
C GLY A 105 -14.64 -9.77 20.90
N LYS A 106 -15.06 -8.52 21.14
CA LYS A 106 -15.54 -7.61 20.07
C LYS A 106 -14.40 -6.90 19.30
N ARG A 107 -13.14 -7.10 19.67
CA ARG A 107 -12.00 -6.40 19.05
C ARG A 107 -11.42 -7.23 17.92
N ARG A 108 -11.18 -6.59 16.78
CA ARG A 108 -10.42 -7.15 15.66
C ARG A 108 -8.96 -6.76 15.79
N ILE A 109 -8.10 -7.76 15.95
CA ILE A 109 -6.66 -7.59 16.16
C ILE A 109 -5.96 -7.87 14.84
N HIS A 110 -5.32 -6.85 14.29
CA HIS A 110 -4.55 -6.93 13.05
C HIS A 110 -3.50 -8.05 13.10
N GLN A 111 -3.41 -8.83 12.03
CA GLN A 111 -2.40 -9.87 11.81
C GLN A 111 -1.69 -9.60 10.50
N ARG A 112 -0.36 -9.70 10.48
CA ARG A 112 0.40 -9.43 9.23
C ARG A 112 0.06 -10.46 8.15
N PRO A 113 -0.12 -10.03 6.88
CA PRO A 113 -0.25 -10.98 5.78
C PRO A 113 1.06 -11.75 5.61
N GLY A 114 0.95 -13.04 5.37
CA GLY A 114 2.05 -13.93 5.05
C GLY A 114 2.34 -13.95 3.55
N ARG A 115 3.46 -14.57 3.17
CA ARG A 115 3.93 -14.65 1.77
C ARG A 115 2.85 -15.14 0.80
N THR A 116 2.09 -16.16 1.17
CA THR A 116 1.03 -16.72 0.32
C THR A 116 -0.06 -15.70 0.00
N GLU A 117 -0.45 -14.87 0.98
CA GLU A 117 -1.50 -13.85 0.80
C GLU A 117 -0.98 -12.68 -0.03
N ILE A 118 0.28 -12.27 0.19
CA ILE A 118 0.94 -11.23 -0.59
C ILE A 118 1.00 -11.64 -2.07
N VAL A 119 1.59 -12.82 -2.34
CA VAL A 119 1.73 -13.35 -3.72
C VAL A 119 0.36 -13.50 -4.38
N ALA A 120 -0.63 -14.04 -3.66
CA ALA A 120 -1.97 -14.19 -4.20
C ALA A 120 -2.64 -12.85 -4.53
N CYS A 121 -2.25 -11.74 -3.90
CA CYS A 121 -2.84 -10.41 -4.15
C CYS A 121 -2.02 -9.55 -5.13
N THR A 122 -0.76 -9.89 -5.39
CA THR A 122 0.12 -9.20 -6.34
C THR A 122 -0.51 -8.92 -7.72
N PRO A 123 -1.35 -9.80 -8.31
CA PRO A 123 -2.02 -9.50 -9.58
C PRO A 123 -2.83 -8.20 -9.57
N TRP A 124 -3.51 -7.89 -8.46
CA TRP A 124 -4.26 -6.63 -8.31
C TRP A 124 -3.32 -5.42 -8.26
N LEU A 125 -2.23 -5.51 -7.48
CA LEU A 125 -1.24 -4.44 -7.41
C LEU A 125 -0.59 -4.17 -8.77
N GLY A 126 -0.24 -5.24 -9.49
CA GLY A 126 0.29 -5.13 -10.84
C GLY A 126 -0.71 -4.49 -11.82
N ALA A 127 -2.02 -4.79 -11.67
CA ALA A 127 -3.05 -4.17 -12.50
C ALA A 127 -3.23 -2.68 -12.19
N GLU A 128 -3.21 -2.27 -10.93
CA GLU A 128 -3.22 -0.85 -10.53
C GLU A 128 -2.01 -0.11 -11.10
N LEU A 129 -0.80 -0.66 -10.95
CA LEU A 129 0.43 -0.02 -11.45
C LEU A 129 0.46 0.09 -12.97
N ARG A 130 0.00 -0.95 -13.70
CA ARG A 130 -0.11 -0.90 -15.18
C ARG A 130 -1.17 0.09 -15.65
N SER A 131 -2.25 0.24 -14.91
CA SER A 131 -3.32 1.19 -15.23
C SER A 131 -2.85 2.63 -15.02
N ILE A 132 -2.26 2.91 -13.86
CA ILE A 132 -1.87 4.26 -13.44
C ILE A 132 -0.59 4.73 -14.15
N ARG A 133 0.36 3.82 -14.36
CA ARG A 133 1.73 4.11 -14.84
C ARG A 133 2.38 5.26 -14.06
N PRO A 134 2.53 5.12 -12.73
CA PRO A 134 3.07 6.19 -11.91
C PRO A 134 4.53 6.43 -12.25
N GLN A 135 5.00 7.66 -12.02
CA GLN A 135 6.41 7.98 -12.09
C GLN A 135 7.16 7.36 -10.90
N LEU A 136 6.57 7.46 -9.70
CA LEU A 136 7.19 7.01 -8.45
C LEU A 136 6.23 6.14 -7.63
N VAL A 137 6.77 5.05 -7.08
CA VAL A 137 6.09 4.17 -6.14
C VAL A 137 6.71 4.29 -4.75
N VAL A 138 5.93 4.69 -3.74
CA VAL A 138 6.38 4.77 -2.35
C VAL A 138 5.85 3.59 -1.55
N CYS A 139 6.74 2.73 -1.09
CA CYS A 139 6.44 1.55 -0.29
C CYS A 139 6.45 1.90 1.20
N LEU A 140 5.26 1.90 1.82
CA LEU A 140 5.07 2.18 3.24
C LEU A 140 5.22 0.87 4.03
N GLY A 141 6.43 0.60 4.50
CA GLY A 141 6.77 -0.57 5.31
C GLY A 141 7.26 -1.78 4.52
N ALA A 142 7.75 -2.78 5.26
CA ALA A 142 8.45 -3.92 4.69
C ALA A 142 7.60 -4.79 3.75
N ILE A 143 6.30 -4.96 4.02
CA ILE A 143 5.44 -5.81 3.19
C ILE A 143 5.18 -5.17 1.82
N ALA A 144 4.88 -3.86 1.80
CA ALA A 144 4.76 -3.11 0.56
C ALA A 144 6.06 -3.15 -0.23
N ALA A 145 7.19 -2.93 0.44
CA ALA A 145 8.50 -2.97 -0.21
C ALA A 145 8.82 -4.36 -0.77
N GLN A 146 8.50 -5.44 -0.05
CA GLN A 146 8.69 -6.80 -0.56
C GLN A 146 7.78 -7.12 -1.75
N ALA A 147 6.58 -6.55 -1.81
CA ALA A 147 5.68 -6.71 -2.95
C ALA A 147 6.20 -6.02 -4.23
N VAL A 148 7.01 -4.96 -4.09
CA VAL A 148 7.55 -4.18 -5.21
C VAL A 148 8.98 -4.60 -5.59
N PHE A 149 9.86 -4.75 -4.60
CA PHE A 149 11.30 -5.04 -4.80
C PHE A 149 11.64 -6.53 -4.70
N GLY A 150 10.72 -7.36 -4.23
CA GLY A 150 10.96 -8.79 -3.99
C GLY A 150 11.33 -9.11 -2.54
N THR A 151 11.38 -10.41 -2.22
CA THR A 151 11.36 -10.89 -0.82
C THR A 151 12.64 -10.64 -0.03
N ASP A 152 13.75 -10.35 -0.71
CA ASP A 152 15.05 -10.15 -0.07
C ASP A 152 15.25 -8.71 0.42
N PHE A 153 14.39 -7.77 0.00
CA PHE A 153 14.47 -6.35 0.36
C PHE A 153 14.43 -6.13 1.87
N ARG A 154 15.34 -5.28 2.38
CA ARG A 154 15.45 -4.97 3.81
C ARG A 154 15.28 -3.48 4.06
N ILE A 155 14.08 -3.11 4.53
CA ILE A 155 13.74 -1.72 4.87
C ILE A 155 14.73 -1.04 5.84
N SER A 156 15.30 -1.78 6.79
CA SER A 156 16.25 -1.24 7.76
C SER A 156 17.59 -0.81 7.16
N ARG A 157 17.89 -1.23 5.92
CA ARG A 157 19.13 -0.90 5.20
C ARG A 157 18.90 -0.01 4.00
N GLU A 158 17.70 -0.04 3.43
CA GLU A 158 17.42 0.49 2.09
C GLU A 158 16.40 1.64 2.09
N ARG A 159 15.80 2.00 3.23
CA ARG A 159 14.83 3.11 3.30
C ARG A 159 15.43 4.46 2.87
N GLY A 160 14.59 5.34 2.33
CA GLY A 160 14.97 6.67 1.84
C GLY A 160 15.75 6.65 0.52
N ARG A 161 16.04 5.46 -0.02
CA ARG A 161 16.62 5.13 -1.32
C ARG A 161 15.66 5.30 -2.49
N VAL A 162 15.89 6.19 -3.46
CA VAL A 162 15.21 6.07 -4.77
C VAL A 162 15.95 5.02 -5.61
N ILE A 163 15.20 4.10 -6.20
CA ILE A 163 15.70 3.00 -7.03
C ILE A 163 14.87 2.95 -8.31
N VAL A 164 15.53 2.84 -9.47
CA VAL A 164 14.85 2.58 -10.74
C VAL A 164 14.32 1.14 -10.71
N GLN A 165 13.01 0.97 -10.89
CA GLN A 165 12.35 -0.33 -10.84
C GLN A 165 11.46 -0.53 -12.07
N GLY A 166 12.01 -1.13 -13.12
CA GLY A 166 11.29 -1.27 -14.39
C GLY A 166 11.01 0.10 -15.01
N GLU A 167 9.74 0.43 -15.21
CA GLU A 167 9.31 1.69 -15.86
C GLU A 167 9.05 2.85 -14.89
N HIS A 168 9.16 2.62 -13.58
CA HIS A 168 8.94 3.63 -12.55
C HIS A 168 10.11 3.68 -11.56
N HIS A 169 10.27 4.81 -10.88
CA HIS A 169 11.11 4.88 -9.69
C HIS A 169 10.37 4.29 -8.50
N ALA A 170 11.10 3.80 -7.51
CA ALA A 170 10.52 3.31 -6.28
C ALA A 170 11.38 3.68 -5.07
N LEU A 171 10.71 4.01 -3.96
CA LEU A 171 11.32 4.33 -2.67
C LEU A 171 10.61 3.55 -1.58
N ALA A 172 11.36 3.03 -0.60
CA ALA A 172 10.79 2.44 0.61
C ALA A 172 10.98 3.35 1.82
N THR A 173 10.00 3.37 2.71
CA THR A 173 10.07 4.05 4.01
C THR A 173 9.29 3.26 5.06
N VAL A 174 9.38 3.65 6.33
CA VAL A 174 8.61 3.05 7.43
C VAL A 174 7.11 3.19 7.20
N HIS A 175 6.32 2.23 7.71
CA HIS A 175 4.87 2.38 7.68
C HIS A 175 4.43 3.46 8.71
N PRO A 176 3.47 4.34 8.40
CA PRO A 176 3.00 5.39 9.33
C PRO A 176 2.57 4.85 10.70
N SER A 177 2.03 3.63 10.75
CA SER A 177 1.68 2.99 12.03
C SER A 177 2.88 2.70 12.93
N ALA A 178 4.08 2.51 12.35
CA ALA A 178 5.31 2.31 13.11
C ALA A 178 5.72 3.62 13.79
N VAL A 179 5.57 4.75 13.11
CA VAL A 179 5.77 6.09 13.70
C VAL A 179 4.83 6.29 14.89
N LEU A 180 3.54 5.95 14.75
CA LEU A 180 2.56 6.05 15.85
C LEU A 180 2.90 5.20 17.07
N ARG A 181 3.64 4.10 16.89
CA ARG A 181 4.05 3.18 17.96
C ARG A 181 5.46 3.46 18.49
N SER A 182 6.18 4.40 17.89
CA SER A 182 7.54 4.73 18.29
C SER A 182 7.55 5.33 19.70
N PRO A 183 8.49 4.93 20.58
CA PRO A 183 8.69 5.59 21.87
C PRO A 183 9.13 7.05 21.70
N ASP A 184 9.96 7.32 20.69
CA ASP A 184 10.31 8.68 20.25
C ASP A 184 9.56 8.98 18.95
N ARG A 185 8.32 9.44 19.10
CA ARG A 185 7.43 9.71 17.96
C ARG A 185 7.87 10.92 17.14
N ALA A 186 8.52 11.91 17.75
CA ALA A 186 8.96 13.11 17.05
C ALA A 186 10.09 12.76 16.08
N VAL A 187 11.15 12.11 16.57
CA VAL A 187 12.27 11.67 15.73
C VAL A 187 11.80 10.73 14.62
N ALA A 188 10.95 9.75 14.93
CA ALA A 188 10.42 8.83 13.93
C ALA A 188 9.55 9.53 12.87
N TYR A 189 8.88 10.62 13.24
CA TYR A 189 8.09 11.42 12.30
C TYR A 189 8.99 12.25 11.38
N ASP A 190 10.00 12.91 11.94
CA ASP A 190 10.95 13.72 11.17
C ASP A 190 11.74 12.86 10.15
N GLU A 191 12.17 11.67 10.55
CA GLU A 191 12.78 10.70 9.62
C GLU A 191 11.81 10.25 8.52
N PHE A 192 10.54 10.04 8.87
CA PHE A 192 9.52 9.63 7.91
C PHE A 192 9.25 10.74 6.88
N VAL A 193 9.11 11.98 7.34
CA VAL A 193 9.02 13.16 6.47
C VAL A 193 10.28 13.31 5.62
N GLY A 194 11.47 13.09 6.19
CA GLY A 194 12.74 13.13 5.47
C GLY A 194 12.77 12.19 4.26
N ASP A 195 12.31 10.93 4.43
CA ASP A 195 12.19 10.00 3.30
C ASP A 195 11.18 10.47 2.25
N LEU A 196 10.06 11.09 2.67
CA LEU A 196 9.07 11.64 1.74
C LEU A 196 9.59 12.89 1.02
N THR A 197 10.45 13.70 1.64
CA THR A 197 11.12 14.82 0.97
C THR A 197 12.04 14.33 -0.16
N VAL A 198 12.71 13.19 0.02
CA VAL A 198 13.47 12.55 -1.07
C VAL A 198 12.53 12.15 -2.22
N ALA A 199 11.36 11.58 -1.91
CA ALA A 199 10.35 11.26 -2.92
C ALA A 199 9.84 12.53 -3.65
N ALA A 200 9.66 13.64 -2.92
CA ALA A 200 9.25 14.91 -3.52
C ALA A 200 10.33 15.49 -4.46
N ALA A 201 11.61 15.37 -4.10
CA ALA A 201 12.72 15.80 -4.95
C ALA A 201 12.77 15.01 -6.27
N ASP A 202 12.64 13.67 -6.21
CA ASP A 202 12.59 12.81 -7.40
C ASP A 202 11.42 13.16 -8.34
N LEU A 203 10.27 13.49 -7.76
CA LEU A 203 9.11 13.99 -8.52
C LEU A 203 9.41 15.30 -9.24
N ALA A 204 10.15 16.23 -8.62
CA ALA A 204 10.49 17.50 -9.22
C ALA A 204 11.46 17.36 -10.40
N GLU A 205 12.44 16.46 -10.31
CA GLU A 205 13.51 16.28 -11.32
C GLU A 205 13.02 15.71 -12.66
N THR A 206 11.85 15.06 -12.69
CA THR A 206 11.29 14.41 -13.89
C THR A 206 10.14 15.23 -14.52
N THR A 207 9.98 16.49 -14.12
CA THR A 207 8.94 17.40 -14.66
C THR A 207 9.44 18.19 -15.87
#